data_AF-A0A3C0FX35-F1
#
_entry.id   AF-A0A3C0FX35-F1
#
_cell.length_a   1.000
_cell.length_b   1.000
_cell.length_c   1.000
_cell.angle_alpha   90.00
_cell.angle_beta   90.00
_cell.angle_gamma   90.00
#
_symmetry.space_group_name_H-M   'P 1'
#
loop_
_entity.id
_entity.type
_entity.pdbx_description
1 polymer ?
#
loop_
_entity_poly.entity_id
_entity_poly.type
_entity_poly.pdbx_seq_one_letter_code
_entity_poly.pdbx_strand_id
1 'polypeptide(L)'
;AMDGEHATPAQTLMAQVMLEPDVQIAFNKKKGSIPARLDVPADSFDVCAQTAIKTLQDKKTHLVSTGLFGVPSAVSGAIDDTISNFWNSADMSPEEGQAQFQQAISYAK
;
A
#
# COMPACT_ATOMS: atom_id res chain seq x y z
N ALA A 1 -2.14 17.49 18.79
CA ALA A 1 -1.89 16.26 18.04
C ALA A 1 -2.77 16.32 16.78
N MET A 2 -3.02 15.26 16.03
CA MET A 2 -3.89 15.30 14.84
C MET A 2 -5.38 15.41 15.23
N ASP A 3 -5.75 16.49 15.92
CA ASP A 3 -7.02 16.68 16.62
C ASP A 3 -7.83 17.87 16.05
N GLY A 4 -7.31 18.54 15.02
CA GLY A 4 -7.96 19.71 14.44
C GLY A 4 -9.04 19.31 13.44
N GLU A 5 -10.29 19.71 13.68
CA GLU A 5 -11.43 19.54 12.75
C GLU A 5 -11.15 20.15 11.36
N HIS A 6 -10.15 21.03 11.24
CA HIS A 6 -9.74 21.70 10.01
C HIS A 6 -8.22 21.66 9.80
N ALA A 7 -7.81 21.42 8.56
CA ALA A 7 -6.41 21.50 8.17
C ALA A 7 -5.87 22.92 8.36
N THR A 8 -4.75 23.04 9.06
CA THR A 8 -3.99 24.28 9.18
C THR A 8 -3.43 24.73 7.82
N PRO A 9 -3.09 26.02 7.63
CA PRO A 9 -2.47 26.49 6.40
C PRO A 9 -1.21 25.70 6.00
N ALA A 10 -0.39 25.29 6.98
CA ALA A 10 0.79 24.48 6.74
C ALA A 10 0.45 23.06 6.24
N GLN A 11 -0.59 22.42 6.79
CA GLN A 11 -1.05 21.10 6.33
C GLN A 11 -1.61 21.18 4.90
N THR A 12 -2.36 22.24 4.59
CA THR A 12 -2.86 22.48 3.22
C THR A 12 -1.71 22.69 2.23
N LEU A 13 -0.72 23.51 2.60
CA LEU A 13 0.46 23.72 1.76
C LEU A 13 1.24 22.42 1.55
N MET A 14 1.44 21.63 2.61
CA MET A 14 2.09 20.33 2.50
C MET A 14 1.35 19.40 1.54
N ALA A 15 0.03 19.31 1.63
CA ALA A 15 -0.78 18.48 0.72
C ALA A 15 -0.65 18.94 -0.75
N GLN A 16 -0.58 20.25 -0.99
CA GLN A 16 -0.34 20.80 -2.33
C GLN A 16 1.04 20.40 -2.85
N VAL A 17 2.10 20.69 -2.08
CA VAL A 17 3.49 20.40 -2.46
C VAL A 17 3.68 18.90 -2.72
N MET A 18 3.11 18.03 -1.89
CA MET A 18 3.20 16.57 -2.08
C MET A 18 2.61 16.10 -3.40
N LEU A 19 1.67 16.85 -4.00
CA LEU A 19 1.00 16.51 -5.25
C LEU A 19 1.44 17.37 -6.43
N GLU A 20 2.46 18.23 -6.29
CA GLU A 20 3.02 18.95 -7.44
C GLU A 20 3.71 17.96 -8.40
N PRO A 21 3.58 18.14 -9.73
CA PRO A 21 4.18 17.23 -10.71
C PRO A 21 5.69 17.02 -10.51
N ASP A 22 6.44 18.11 -10.34
CA ASP A 22 7.90 18.04 -10.20
C ASP A 22 8.32 17.37 -8.89
N VAL A 23 7.57 17.60 -7.81
CA VAL A 23 7.78 16.93 -6.52
C VAL A 23 7.47 15.44 -6.64
N GLN A 24 6.37 15.07 -7.28
CA GLN A 24 6.02 13.67 -7.55
C GLN A 24 7.11 12.97 -8.38
N ILE A 25 7.65 13.62 -9.41
CA ILE A 25 8.74 13.05 -10.22
C ILE A 25 9.99 12.85 -9.38
N ALA A 26 10.47 13.90 -8.71
CA ALA A 26 11.72 13.85 -7.95
C ALA A 26 11.65 12.87 -6.77
N PHE A 27 10.55 12.90 -6.01
CA PHE A 27 10.33 12.02 -4.87
C PHE A 27 10.29 10.55 -5.28
N ASN A 28 9.47 10.21 -6.29
CA ASN A 28 9.26 8.81 -6.66
C ASN A 28 10.50 8.17 -7.28
N LYS A 29 11.29 8.93 -8.05
CA LYS A 29 12.61 8.47 -8.52
C LYS A 29 13.55 8.09 -7.37
N LYS A 30 13.55 8.87 -6.30
CA LYS A 30 14.41 8.57 -5.13
C LYS A 30 13.84 7.44 -4.28
N LYS A 31 12.52 7.36 -4.16
CA LYS A 31 11.79 6.37 -3.35
C LYS A 31 11.75 4.99 -4.00
N GLY A 32 11.92 4.89 -5.32
CA GLY A 32 11.76 3.68 -6.10
C GLY A 32 10.29 3.29 -6.32
N SER A 33 9.39 4.26 -6.27
CA SER A 33 7.94 4.10 -6.48
C SER A 33 7.50 4.78 -7.78
N ILE A 34 6.21 4.67 -8.11
CA ILE A 34 5.57 5.39 -9.21
C ILE A 34 4.75 6.58 -8.64
N PRO A 35 4.55 7.66 -9.40
CA PRO A 35 3.75 8.79 -8.95
C PRO A 35 2.29 8.41 -8.70
N ALA A 36 1.68 9.02 -7.68
CA ALA A 36 0.24 8.88 -7.44
C ALA A 36 -0.60 9.62 -8.49
N ARG A 37 0.00 10.63 -9.13
CA ARG A 37 -0.58 11.34 -10.26
C ARG A 37 -0.55 10.48 -11.52
N LEU A 38 -1.64 10.51 -12.29
CA LEU A 38 -1.79 9.78 -13.55
C LEU A 38 -1.32 10.56 -14.78
N ASP A 39 -1.03 11.86 -14.63
CA ASP A 39 -0.66 12.77 -15.70
C ASP A 39 0.86 13.05 -15.78
N VAL A 40 1.66 12.35 -14.98
CA VAL A 40 3.12 12.49 -14.97
C VAL A 40 3.74 11.63 -16.09
N PRO A 41 4.61 12.20 -16.95
CA PRO A 41 5.32 11.43 -17.97
C PRO A 41 6.20 10.33 -17.38
N ALA A 42 6.04 9.11 -17.91
CA ALA A 42 6.79 7.94 -17.46
C ALA A 42 8.24 7.91 -17.98
N ASP A 43 8.52 8.60 -19.09
CA ASP A 43 9.79 8.63 -19.80
C ASP A 43 11.00 8.97 -18.92
N SER A 44 10.79 9.81 -17.91
CA SER A 44 11.86 10.26 -17.03
C SER A 44 12.21 9.26 -15.91
N PHE A 45 11.41 8.20 -15.71
CA PHE A 45 11.61 7.16 -14.70
C PHE A 45 12.48 6.01 -15.20
N ASP A 46 12.92 5.13 -14.29
CA ASP A 46 13.61 3.90 -14.68
C ASP A 46 12.67 2.88 -15.36
N VAL A 47 13.25 1.83 -15.94
CA VAL A 47 12.52 0.81 -16.69
C VAL A 47 11.48 0.05 -15.86
N CYS A 48 11.73 -0.12 -14.55
CA CYS A 48 10.80 -0.81 -13.65
C CYS A 48 9.56 0.05 -13.40
N ALA A 49 9.78 1.33 -13.08
CA ALA A 49 8.71 2.31 -12.88
C ALA A 49 7.91 2.56 -14.17
N GLN A 50 8.57 2.65 -15.33
CA GLN A 50 7.89 2.72 -16.63
C GLN A 50 6.98 1.52 -16.87
N THR A 51 7.46 0.31 -16.55
CA THR A 51 6.67 -0.92 -16.67
C THR A 51 5.44 -0.84 -15.76
N ALA A 52 5.62 -0.48 -14.49
CA ALA A 52 4.52 -0.37 -13.52
C ALA A 52 3.48 0.69 -13.93
N ILE A 53 3.90 1.89 -14.37
CA ILE A 53 3.00 2.95 -14.84
C ILE A 53 2.19 2.44 -16.05
N LYS A 54 2.86 1.83 -17.03
CA LYS A 54 2.19 1.29 -18.23
C LYS A 54 1.18 0.20 -17.88
N THR A 55 1.53 -0.72 -16.97
CA THR A 55 0.63 -1.77 -16.51
C THR A 55 -0.64 -1.16 -15.91
N LEU A 56 -0.51 -0.19 -15.01
CA LEU A 56 -1.65 0.42 -14.31
C LEU A 56 -2.55 1.31 -15.17
N GLN A 57 -2.17 1.62 -16.42
CA GLN A 57 -3.07 2.26 -17.39
C GLN A 57 -4.23 1.33 -17.77
N ASP A 58 -4.04 0.01 -17.70
CA ASP A 58 -5.12 -0.96 -17.86
C ASP A 58 -5.79 -1.24 -16.51
N LYS A 59 -7.05 -0.80 -16.37
CA LYS A 59 -7.85 -1.05 -15.17
C LYS A 59 -8.02 -2.56 -14.86
N LYS A 60 -7.87 -3.44 -15.85
CA LYS A 60 -7.93 -4.90 -15.63
C LYS A 60 -6.76 -5.43 -14.81
N THR A 61 -5.66 -4.68 -14.72
CA THR A 61 -4.50 -5.05 -13.91
C THR A 61 -4.58 -4.47 -12.51
N HIS A 62 -5.64 -3.72 -12.18
CA HIS A 62 -5.82 -3.18 -10.83
C HIS A 62 -6.15 -4.34 -9.89
N LEU A 63 -5.32 -4.51 -8.87
CA LEU A 63 -5.52 -5.49 -7.81
C LEU A 63 -6.11 -4.77 -6.59
N VAL A 64 -6.87 -5.51 -5.79
CA VAL A 64 -7.09 -5.12 -4.39
C VAL A 64 -5.74 -5.00 -3.71
N SER A 65 -5.59 -3.97 -2.87
CA SER A 65 -4.34 -3.64 -2.22
C SER A 65 -3.66 -4.87 -1.60
N THR A 66 -2.39 -5.10 -1.95
CA THR A 66 -1.58 -6.19 -1.40
C THR A 66 -1.01 -5.89 -0.02
N GLY A 67 -1.03 -4.63 0.41
CA GLY A 67 -0.44 -4.18 1.69
C GLY A 67 -1.44 -4.05 2.82
N LEU A 68 -2.56 -4.79 2.78
CA LEU A 68 -3.64 -4.71 3.78
C LEU A 68 -4.28 -3.31 3.92
N PHE A 69 -3.94 -2.38 3.03
CA PHE A 69 -4.60 -1.08 2.95
C PHE A 69 -6.07 -1.27 2.54
N GLY A 70 -6.97 -1.16 3.53
CA GLY A 70 -8.41 -1.35 3.32
C GLY A 70 -9.09 -2.20 4.40
N VAL A 71 -8.32 -2.82 5.31
CA VAL A 71 -8.88 -3.52 6.48
C VAL A 71 -8.54 -2.77 7.78
N PRO A 72 -9.33 -2.94 8.86
CA PRO A 72 -8.97 -2.41 10.18
C PRO A 72 -7.58 -2.89 10.62
N SER A 73 -6.86 -2.08 11.40
CA SER A 73 -5.50 -2.43 11.86
C SER A 73 -5.46 -3.75 12.62
N ALA A 74 -6.50 -4.07 13.40
CA ALA A 74 -6.65 -5.36 14.07
C ALA A 74 -6.68 -6.53 13.06
N VAL A 75 -7.42 -6.39 11.96
CA VAL A 75 -7.49 -7.40 10.90
C VAL A 75 -6.16 -7.52 10.17
N SER A 76 -5.48 -6.39 9.92
CA SER A 76 -4.15 -6.39 9.31
C SER A 76 -3.14 -7.15 10.16
N GLY A 77 -3.09 -6.87 11.48
CA GLY A 77 -2.20 -7.57 12.40
C GLY A 77 -2.51 -9.07 12.50
N ALA A 78 -3.79 -9.44 12.54
CA ALA A 78 -4.19 -10.86 12.53
C ALA A 78 -3.73 -11.60 11.26
N ILE A 79 -3.77 -10.93 10.10
CA ILE A 79 -3.27 -11.49 8.84
C ILE A 79 -1.75 -11.69 8.89
N ASP A 80 -1.01 -10.65 9.30
CA ASP A 80 0.45 -10.72 9.38
C ASP A 80 0.93 -11.80 10.36
N ASP A 81 0.32 -11.87 11.55
CA ASP A 81 0.68 -12.85 12.58
C ASP A 81 0.43 -14.29 12.13
N THR A 82 -0.73 -14.56 11.53
CA THR A 82 -1.08 -15.93 11.11
C THR A 82 -0.25 -16.39 9.92
N ILE A 83 0.03 -15.51 8.96
CA ILE A 83 0.96 -15.81 7.85
C ILE A 83 2.36 -16.08 8.40
N SER A 84 2.86 -15.22 9.29
CA SER A 84 4.18 -15.38 9.90
C SER A 84 4.30 -16.70 10.67
N ASN A 85 3.29 -17.02 11.50
CA ASN A 85 3.28 -18.26 12.28
C ASN A 85 3.24 -19.52 11.40
N PHE A 86 2.46 -19.50 10.32
CA PHE A 86 2.43 -20.61 9.36
C PHE A 86 3.79 -20.84 8.71
N TRP A 87 4.42 -19.80 8.16
CA TRP A 87 5.71 -19.93 7.47
C TRP A 87 6.87 -20.27 8.38
N ASN A 88 6.79 -19.93 9.67
CA ASN A 88 7.82 -20.22 10.65
C ASN A 88 7.59 -21.54 11.41
N SER A 89 6.51 -22.27 11.11
CA SER A 89 6.24 -23.58 11.70
C SER A 89 6.63 -24.69 10.72
N ALA A 90 7.52 -25.59 11.15
CA ALA A 90 7.92 -26.75 10.36
C ALA A 90 6.83 -27.83 10.31
N ASP A 91 5.92 -27.83 11.28
CA ASP A 91 4.98 -28.92 11.52
C ASP A 91 3.51 -28.53 11.24
N MET A 92 3.25 -27.27 10.87
CA MET A 92 1.89 -26.80 10.59
C MET A 92 1.46 -27.17 9.17
N SER A 93 0.37 -27.92 9.04
CA SER A 93 -0.23 -28.21 7.73
C SER A 93 -0.90 -26.97 7.11
N PRO A 94 -1.02 -26.90 5.78
CA PRO A 94 -1.80 -25.83 5.11
C PRO A 94 -3.23 -25.71 5.64
N GLU A 95 -3.88 -26.83 5.95
CA GLU A 95 -5.24 -26.87 6.48
C GLU A 95 -5.33 -26.23 7.88
N GLU A 96 -4.37 -26.53 8.76
CA GLU A 96 -4.29 -25.91 10.09
C GLU A 96 -3.99 -24.42 10.00
N GLY A 97 -3.05 -24.02 9.12
CA GLY A 97 -2.75 -22.61 8.87
C GLY A 97 -3.96 -21.85 8.35
N GLN A 98 -4.71 -22.42 7.42
CA GLN A 98 -5.96 -21.84 6.91
C GLN A 98 -7.01 -21.69 8.03
N ALA A 99 -7.18 -22.70 8.88
CA ALA A 99 -8.13 -22.65 10.00
C ALA A 99 -7.75 -21.54 11.00
N GLN A 100 -6.47 -21.43 11.36
CA GLN A 100 -5.97 -20.36 12.24
C GLN A 100 -6.16 -18.97 11.63
N PHE A 101 -5.88 -18.83 10.33
CA PHE A 101 -6.09 -17.58 9.58
C PHE A 101 -7.56 -17.13 9.62
N GLN A 102 -8.50 -18.04 9.35
CA GLN A 102 -9.93 -17.74 9.41
C GLN A 102 -10.38 -17.34 10.82
N GLN A 103 -9.90 -18.07 11.83
CA GLN A 103 -10.23 -17.79 13.22
C GLN A 103 -9.72 -16.41 13.67
N ALA A 104 -8.46 -16.10 13.39
CA ALA A 104 -7.85 -14.83 13.80
C ALA A 104 -8.55 -13.62 13.17
N ILE A 105 -8.88 -13.70 11.88
CA ILE A 105 -9.64 -12.64 11.21
C ILE A 105 -11.05 -12.51 11.78
N SER A 106 -11.71 -13.62 12.15
CA SER A 106 -13.03 -13.57 12.75
C SER A 106 -13.05 -12.84 14.10
N TYR A 107 -11.99 -12.93 14.89
CA TYR A 107 -11.88 -12.23 16.17
C TYR A 107 -11.44 -10.77 16.05
N ALA A 108 -10.78 -10.43 14.94
CA ALA A 108 -10.26 -9.09 14.68
C ALA A 108 -11.27 -8.14 14.00
N LYS A 109 -12.41 -8.65 13.56
CA LYS A 109 -13.53 -7.88 13.00
C LYS A 109 -14.41 -7.31 14.11
#